data_AF-A0A966PZV4-F1
#
_entry.id   AF-A0A966PZV4-F1
#
_cell.length_a   1.000
_cell.length_b   1.000
_cell.length_c   1.000
_cell.angle_alpha   90.00
_cell.angle_beta   90.00
_cell.angle_gamma   90.00
#
_symmetry.space_group_name_H-M   'P 1'
#
loop_
_entity.id
_entity.type
_entity.pdbx_description
1 polymer ?
#
loop_
_entity_poly.entity_id
_entity_poly.type
_entity_poly.pdbx_seq_one_letter_code
_entity_poly.pdbx_strand_id
1 'polypeptide(L)'
;MTDDLFQKPQPQTPQDEWIGMPEFHQEDLTPYRVINVRFRNEEDVAKFAELMGQQITPKLKTIWFPYAEFRRVAHLRYVDES
;
A
#
# COMPACT_ATOMS: atom_id res chain seq x y z
N MET A 1 32.42 33.25 24.64
CA MET A 1 30.95 33.35 24.54
C MET A 1 30.52 32.17 23.70
N THR A 2 29.78 31.28 24.34
CA THR A 2 29.41 29.94 23.88
C THR A 2 28.53 29.96 22.64
N ASP A 3 28.83 28.99 21.77
CA ASP A 3 27.94 28.24 20.89
C ASP A 3 26.78 28.95 20.22
N ASP A 4 26.97 29.20 18.92
CA ASP A 4 25.87 29.23 17.97
C ASP A 4 26.23 28.45 16.69
N LEU A 5 26.89 27.30 16.86
CA LEU A 5 27.23 26.38 15.76
C LEU A 5 26.02 25.57 15.24
N PHE A 6 24.82 25.78 15.82
CA PHE A 6 23.62 24.97 15.55
C PHE A 6 22.36 25.78 15.19
N GLN A 7 22.46 27.09 14.91
CA GLN A 7 21.32 27.83 14.35
C GLN A 7 21.14 27.49 12.87
N LYS A 8 20.43 26.38 12.60
CA LYS A 8 19.81 26.18 11.29
C LYS A 8 18.61 27.13 11.20
N PRO A 9 18.49 27.92 10.12
CA PRO A 9 17.26 28.68 9.89
C PRO A 9 16.09 27.69 9.91
N GLN A 10 15.03 28.03 10.63
CA GLN A 10 13.82 27.21 10.68
C GLN A 10 13.28 27.08 9.25
N PRO A 11 13.07 25.86 8.72
CA PRO A 11 12.52 25.69 7.39
C PRO A 11 11.15 26.35 7.35
N GLN A 12 10.95 27.25 6.38
CA GLN A 12 9.68 27.95 6.26
C GLN A 12 8.66 27.10 5.48
N THR A 13 9.15 26.13 4.71
CA THR A 13 8.34 25.20 3.94
C THR A 13 8.91 23.77 3.98
N PRO A 14 8.08 22.71 3.88
CA PRO A 14 8.53 21.32 3.78
C PRO A 14 9.51 21.06 2.61
N GLN A 15 9.44 21.89 1.56
CA GLN A 15 10.31 21.81 0.40
C GLN A 15 11.76 22.19 0.74
N ASP A 16 11.97 23.04 1.75
CA ASP A 16 13.31 23.46 2.19
C ASP A 16 14.06 22.31 2.89
N GLU A 17 13.34 21.33 3.43
CA GLU A 17 13.92 20.11 4.03
C GLU A 17 14.11 18.98 3.00
N TRP A 18 13.46 19.07 1.83
CA TRP A 18 13.51 18.05 0.77
C TRP A 18 14.69 18.27 -0.20
N ILE A 19 15.85 18.69 0.31
CA ILE A 19 17.04 18.91 -0.52
C ILE A 19 17.83 17.60 -0.61
N GLY A 20 17.85 16.99 -1.79
CA GLY A 20 18.58 15.74 -2.06
C GLY A 20 17.81 14.45 -1.75
N MET A 21 16.54 14.54 -1.34
CA MET A 21 15.68 13.35 -1.22
C MET A 21 15.10 12.96 -2.60
N PRO A 22 15.16 11.68 -2.99
CA PRO A 22 14.57 11.20 -4.24
C PRO A 22 13.05 11.38 -4.24
N GLU A 23 12.49 11.54 -5.45
CA GLU A 23 11.04 11.61 -5.61
C GLU A 23 10.38 10.28 -5.28
N PHE A 24 9.29 10.34 -4.51
CA PHE A 24 8.48 9.16 -4.22
C PHE A 24 7.48 8.91 -5.36
N HIS A 25 7.65 7.79 -6.07
CA HIS A 25 6.72 7.35 -7.11
C HIS A 25 5.92 6.12 -6.65
N GLN A 26 4.60 6.26 -6.55
CA GLN A 26 3.68 5.17 -6.23
C GLN A 26 2.65 5.02 -7.34
N GLU A 27 2.57 3.81 -7.90
CA GLU A 27 1.54 3.46 -8.89
C GLU A 27 0.15 3.43 -8.25
N ASP A 28 -0.85 3.94 -8.98
CA ASP A 28 -2.25 3.80 -8.60
C ASP A 28 -2.72 2.36 -8.85
N LEU A 29 -2.98 1.64 -7.76
CA LEU A 29 -3.46 0.26 -7.77
C LEU A 29 -4.91 0.16 -7.29
N THR A 30 -5.67 1.25 -7.39
CA THR A 30 -7.09 1.22 -7.05
C THR A 30 -7.88 0.34 -8.03
N PRO A 31 -8.91 -0.38 -7.55
CA PRO A 31 -9.75 -1.20 -8.43
C PRO A 31 -10.58 -0.30 -9.34
N TYR A 32 -10.68 -0.65 -10.62
CA TYR A 32 -11.56 0.04 -11.57
C TYR A 32 -13.03 0.01 -11.13
N ARG A 33 -13.49 -1.10 -10.56
CA ARG A 33 -14.85 -1.26 -10.04
C ARG A 33 -14.89 -2.24 -8.88
N VAL A 34 -15.74 -1.92 -7.90
CA VAL A 34 -16.02 -2.78 -6.75
C VAL A 34 -17.48 -3.20 -6.75
N ILE A 35 -17.74 -4.49 -6.50
CA ILE A 35 -19.07 -5.07 -6.33
C ILE A 35 -19.16 -5.67 -4.92
N ASN A 36 -20.19 -5.29 -4.17
CA ASN A 36 -20.45 -5.83 -2.84
C ASN A 36 -21.38 -7.05 -2.94
N VAL A 37 -20.81 -8.24 -2.77
CA VAL A 37 -21.56 -9.50 -2.76
C VAL A 37 -21.87 -9.88 -1.31
N ARG A 38 -23.13 -10.19 -1.01
CA ARG A 38 -23.56 -10.67 0.31
C ARG A 38 -24.00 -12.13 0.21
N PHE A 39 -23.47 -12.96 1.09
CA PHE A 39 -23.79 -14.39 1.17
C PHE A 39 -24.78 -14.66 2.30
N ARG A 40 -25.57 -15.73 2.17
CA ARG A 40 -26.55 -16.12 3.20
C ARG A 40 -25.93 -17.02 4.26
N ASN A 41 -25.02 -17.91 3.86
CA ASN A 41 -24.34 -18.87 4.71
C ASN A 41 -22.90 -19.13 4.22
N GLU A 42 -22.15 -19.93 4.97
CA GLU A 42 -20.76 -20.30 4.64
C GLU A 42 -20.68 -21.25 3.42
N GLU A 43 -21.70 -22.09 3.20
CA GLU A 43 -21.76 -22.98 2.03
C GLU A 43 -21.82 -22.22 0.70
N ASP A 44 -22.54 -21.10 0.66
CA ASP A 44 -22.62 -20.24 -0.53
C ASP A 44 -21.28 -19.55 -0.80
N VAL A 45 -20.51 -19.23 0.26
CA VAL A 45 -19.14 -18.71 0.13
C VAL A 45 -18.22 -19.78 -0.46
N ALA A 46 -18.34 -21.03 0.00
CA ALA A 46 -17.53 -22.15 -0.52
C ALA A 46 -17.82 -22.42 -2.01
N LYS A 47 -19.10 -22.45 -2.41
CA LYS A 47 -19.48 -22.58 -3.84
C LYS A 47 -18.94 -21.42 -4.68
N PHE A 48 -18.99 -20.19 -4.15
CA PHE A 48 -18.43 -19.03 -4.83
C PHE A 48 -16.91 -19.14 -4.98
N ALA A 49 -16.20 -19.62 -3.95
CA ALA A 49 -14.77 -19.89 -3.99
C ALA A 49 -14.43 -20.90 -5.11
N GLU A 50 -15.18 -21.99 -5.22
CA GLU A 50 -15.02 -22.99 -6.28
C GLU A 50 -15.26 -22.42 -7.68
N LEU A 51 -16.33 -21.65 -7.88
CA LEU A 51 -16.64 -21.01 -9.16
C LEU A 51 -15.56 -20.03 -9.60
N MET A 52 -14.98 -19.30 -8.65
CA MET A 52 -13.90 -18.35 -8.89
C MET A 52 -12.54 -19.05 -9.08
N GLY A 53 -12.43 -20.34 -8.74
CA GLY A 53 -11.17 -21.07 -8.72
C GLY A 53 -10.17 -20.53 -7.69
N GLN A 54 -10.66 -19.89 -6.62
CA GLN A 54 -9.84 -19.22 -5.61
C GLN A 54 -10.27 -19.65 -4.21
N GLN A 55 -9.30 -19.80 -3.31
CA GLN A 55 -9.59 -20.13 -1.91
C GLN A 55 -10.01 -18.88 -1.14
N ILE A 56 -11.19 -18.92 -0.51
CA ILE A 56 -11.70 -17.83 0.33
C ILE A 56 -11.61 -18.29 1.79
N THR A 57 -10.82 -17.56 2.58
CA THR A 57 -10.73 -17.82 4.03
C THR A 57 -11.75 -16.97 4.80
N PRO A 58 -12.21 -17.39 6.00
CA PRO A 58 -13.19 -16.61 6.78
C PRO A 58 -12.73 -15.19 7.15
N LYS A 59 -11.42 -14.92 7.13
CA LYS A 59 -10.83 -13.60 7.41
C LYS A 59 -10.79 -12.70 6.17
N LEU A 60 -10.99 -13.26 4.97
CA LEU A 60 -10.86 -12.56 3.71
C LEU A 60 -12.09 -11.68 3.46
N LYS A 61 -11.88 -10.36 3.44
CA LYS A 61 -12.96 -9.37 3.24
C LYS A 61 -13.17 -8.98 1.78
N THR A 62 -12.14 -9.15 0.96
CA THR A 62 -12.11 -8.66 -0.42
C THR A 62 -11.20 -9.56 -1.23
N ILE A 63 -11.54 -9.77 -2.49
CA ILE A 63 -10.75 -10.55 -3.44
C ILE A 63 -10.63 -9.78 -4.74
N TRP A 64 -9.54 -10.02 -5.46
CA TRP A 64 -9.35 -9.51 -6.80
C TRP A 64 -9.74 -10.57 -7.83
N PHE A 65 -10.33 -10.11 -8.92
CA PHE A 65 -10.59 -10.95 -10.07
C PHE A 65 -10.08 -10.26 -11.35
N PRO A 66 -9.22 -10.92 -12.15
CA PRO A 66 -8.58 -12.23 -11.90
C PRO A 66 -7.72 -12.26 -10.63
N TYR A 67 -7.33 -13.44 -10.16
CA TYR A 67 -6.52 -13.58 -8.94
C TYR A 67 -5.30 -12.65 -8.98
N ALA A 68 -5.14 -11.83 -7.94
CA ALA A 68 -3.99 -10.97 -7.77
C ALA A 68 -3.21 -11.40 -6.53
N GLU A 69 -1.91 -11.57 -6.69
CA GLU A 69 -1.03 -11.90 -5.56
C GLU A 69 -0.93 -10.73 -4.57
N PHE A 70 -0.78 -11.07 -3.30
CA PHE A 70 -0.54 -10.07 -2.27
C PHE A 70 0.80 -9.36 -2.52
N ARG A 71 0.75 -8.04 -2.70
CA ARG A 71 1.96 -7.24 -2.88
C ARG A 71 2.82 -7.30 -1.62
N ARG A 72 4.00 -7.91 -1.73
CA ARG A 72 5.03 -7.86 -0.67
C ARG A 72 5.90 -6.64 -0.88
N VAL A 73 5.73 -5.59 -0.09
CA VAL A 73 6.51 -4.34 -0.24
C VAL A 73 7.89 -4.38 0.43
N ALA A 74 8.30 -5.52 0.99
CA ALA A 74 9.55 -5.65 1.74
C ALA A 74 10.83 -5.31 0.94
N HIS A 75 10.75 -5.34 -0.39
CA HIS A 75 11.86 -5.01 -1.30
C HIS A 75 11.92 -3.51 -1.66
N LEU A 76 10.82 -2.77 -1.45
CA LEU A 76 10.76 -1.32 -1.65
C LEU A 76 11.34 -0.65 -0.41
N ARG A 77 12.67 -0.52 -0.37
CA ARG A 77 13.39 0.21 0.66
C ARG A 77 14.17 1.34 0.02
N TYR A 78 14.30 2.44 0.76
CA TYR A 78 15.22 3.51 0.40
C TYR A 78 16.64 2.94 0.30
N VAL A 79 17.27 3.08 -0.85
CA VAL A 79 18.69 2.76 -1.06
C VAL A 79 19.37 4.07 -1.43
N ASP A 80 20.26 4.53 -0.57
CA ASP A 80 21.12 5.69 -0.84
C ASP A 80 22.25 5.23 -1.75
N GLU A 81 22.34 5.79 -2.97
CA GLU A 81 23.52 5.63 -3.83
C GLU A 81 24.55 6.70 -3.47
N SER A 82 25.21 6.52 -2.32
CA SER A 82 26.39 7.31 -1.90
C SER A 82 27.62 6.42 -1.75
#